data_AF-M0GPI7-F1
#
_entry.id   AF-M0GPI7-F1
#
_cell.length_a   1.000
_cell.length_b   1.000
_cell.length_c   1.000
_cell.angle_alpha   90.00
_cell.angle_beta   90.00
_cell.angle_gamma   90.00
#
_symmetry.space_group_name_H-M   'P 1'
#
loop_
_entity.id
_entity.type
_entity.pdbx_description
1 polymer ?
#
loop_
_entity_poly.entity_id
_entity_poly.type
_entity_poly.pdbx_seq_one_letter_code
_entity_poly.pdbx_strand_id
1 'polypeptide(L)'
;MELRVIDKTDEELRIEIGGEDHTFMNVLKGELLQTDTVTAATYDVNPEQSGGQTDPVLSIKTESGVDPLDALAEAARGVQRTADDFTDAYRAGIDA
;
A
#
# COMPACT_ATOMS: atom_id res chain seq x y z
N MET A 1 -3.16 -3.07 12.80
CA MET A 1 -2.14 -2.30 12.06
C MET A 1 -1.35 -1.39 13.00
N GLU A 2 -0.03 -1.52 12.98
CA GLU A 2 0.94 -0.58 13.56
C GLU A 2 1.82 -0.04 12.43
N LEU A 3 2.12 1.26 12.42
CA LEU A 3 2.89 1.90 11.35
C LEU A 3 4.18 2.48 11.89
N ARG A 4 5.33 2.06 11.34
CA ARG A 4 6.64 2.59 11.71
C ARG A 4 7.43 3.02 10.49
N VAL A 5 7.71 4.31 10.38
CA VAL A 5 8.63 4.84 9.35
C VAL A 5 10.04 4.36 9.67
N ILE A 6 10.66 3.67 8.72
CA ILE A 6 12.06 3.22 8.79
C ILE A 6 12.98 4.30 8.20
N ASP A 7 12.60 4.82 7.03
CA ASP A 7 13.35 5.84 6.33
C ASP A 7 12.42 6.71 5.49
N LYS A 8 12.73 8.00 5.36
CA LYS A 8 11.97 8.94 4.53
C LYS A 8 12.91 10.01 3.97
N THR A 9 12.80 10.24 2.67
CA THR A 9 13.36 11.40 1.98
C THR A 9 12.24 12.25 1.37
N ASP A 10 12.59 13.20 0.51
CA ASP A 10 11.61 14.00 -0.22
C ASP A 10 10.82 13.15 -1.26
N GLU A 11 11.42 12.07 -1.77
CA GLU A 11 10.88 11.27 -2.89
C GLU A 11 10.79 9.76 -2.57
N GLU A 12 11.32 9.31 -1.43
CA GLU A 12 11.35 7.89 -1.05
C GLU A 12 10.82 7.67 0.37
N LEU A 13 10.10 6.56 0.57
CA LEU A 13 9.59 6.13 1.86
C LEU A 13 9.83 4.64 2.05
N ARG A 14 10.37 4.27 3.21
CA ARG A 14 10.32 2.90 3.73
C ARG A 14 9.54 2.87 5.02
N ILE A 15 8.48 2.07 5.06
CA ILE A 15 7.57 1.97 6.21
C ILE A 15 7.26 0.51 6.51
N GLU A 16 7.36 0.14 7.78
CA GLU A 16 6.86 -1.14 8.28
C GLU A 16 5.37 -1.04 8.60
N ILE A 17 4.59 -2.02 8.15
CA ILE A 17 3.15 -2.11 8.36
C ILE A 17 2.87 -3.39 9.17
N GLY A 18 2.92 -3.24 10.49
CA GLY A 18 2.77 -4.34 11.44
C GLY A 18 1.35 -4.88 11.53
N GLY A 19 1.24 -6.21 11.61
CA GLY A 19 -0.05 -6.91 11.71
C GLY A 19 -0.83 -7.04 10.41
N GLU A 20 -0.18 -6.82 9.25
CA GLU A 20 -0.74 -7.05 7.92
C GLU A 20 0.09 -8.10 7.16
N ASP A 21 -0.50 -8.71 6.13
CA ASP A 21 0.14 -9.73 5.30
C ASP A 21 0.03 -9.44 3.79
N HIS A 22 0.42 -10.42 2.97
CA HIS A 22 0.37 -10.33 1.50
C HIS A 22 -1.00 -9.92 0.94
N THR A 23 -2.10 -10.18 1.62
CA THR A 23 -3.45 -9.84 1.18
C THR A 23 -3.60 -8.33 1.09
N PHE A 24 -3.44 -7.64 2.22
CA PHE A 24 -3.54 -6.18 2.27
C PHE A 24 -2.41 -5.53 1.46
N MET A 25 -1.18 -6.04 1.61
CA MET A 25 -0.01 -5.46 0.97
C MET A 25 -0.05 -5.55 -0.56
N ASN A 26 -0.60 -6.62 -1.15
CA ASN A 26 -0.74 -6.71 -2.60
C ASN A 26 -1.74 -5.70 -3.15
N VAL A 27 -2.86 -5.48 -2.46
CA VAL A 27 -3.89 -4.52 -2.89
C VAL A 27 -3.34 -3.10 -2.79
N LEU A 28 -2.72 -2.75 -1.66
CA LEU A 28 -2.12 -1.43 -1.47
C LEU A 28 -1.00 -1.14 -2.48
N LYS A 29 -0.11 -2.13 -2.73
CA LYS A 29 0.91 -2.02 -3.79
C LYS A 29 0.26 -1.84 -5.17
N GLY A 30 -0.82 -2.55 -5.44
CA GLY A 30 -1.57 -2.42 -6.70
C GLY A 30 -2.06 -0.99 -6.93
N GLU A 31 -2.71 -0.39 -5.93
CA GLU A 31 -3.17 1.00 -5.98
C GLU A 31 -2.00 1.99 -6.10
N LEU A 32 -0.91 1.78 -5.36
CA LEU A 32 0.29 2.61 -5.47
C LEU A 32 0.86 2.60 -6.90
N LEU A 33 0.89 1.46 -7.57
CA LEU A 33 1.37 1.35 -8.95
C LEU A 33 0.39 1.93 -9.99
N GLN A 34 -0.83 2.27 -9.60
CA GLN A 34 -1.80 2.99 -10.44
C GLN A 34 -1.78 4.51 -10.20
N THR A 35 -1.13 4.98 -9.13
CA THR A 35 -0.93 6.41 -8.89
C THR A 35 0.13 6.94 -9.85
N ASP A 36 -0.25 7.86 -10.74
CA ASP A 36 0.62 8.39 -11.81
C ASP A 36 1.97 8.94 -11.30
N THR A 37 1.98 9.53 -10.11
CA THR A 37 3.19 10.14 -9.51
C THR A 37 4.09 9.15 -8.78
N VAL A 38 3.75 7.85 -8.75
CA VAL A 38 4.56 6.78 -8.14
C VAL A 38 5.38 6.12 -9.23
N THR A 39 6.71 6.24 -9.11
CA THR A 39 7.65 5.64 -10.08
C THR A 39 7.99 4.20 -9.73
N ALA A 40 7.92 3.83 -8.45
CA ALA A 40 8.07 2.44 -8.00
C ALA A 40 7.36 2.21 -6.65
N ALA A 41 6.78 1.02 -6.49
CA ALA A 41 6.28 0.54 -5.21
C ALA A 41 6.48 -0.98 -5.10
N THR A 42 7.00 -1.43 -3.96
CA THR A 42 7.14 -2.84 -3.63
C THR A 42 7.06 -3.04 -2.13
N TYR A 43 6.84 -4.27 -1.69
CA TYR A 43 6.99 -4.63 -0.29
C TYR A 43 7.74 -5.95 -0.17
N ASP A 44 8.46 -6.11 0.94
CA ASP A 44 9.17 -7.32 1.29
C ASP A 44 8.62 -7.88 2.62
N VAL A 45 8.51 -9.20 2.71
CA VAL A 45 8.10 -9.95 3.92
C VAL A 45 9.06 -11.12 4.07
N ASN A 46 9.80 -11.19 5.18
CA ASN A 46 10.65 -12.36 5.43
C ASN A 46 9.81 -13.54 5.96
N PRO A 47 10.17 -14.79 5.63
CA PRO A 47 9.54 -15.96 6.24
C PRO A 47 9.73 -15.94 7.76
N GLU A 48 8.72 -16.35 8.54
CA GLU A 48 8.81 -16.44 10.01
C GLU A 48 9.99 -17.30 10.49
N GLN A 49 10.33 -18.34 9.72
CA GLN A 49 11.44 -19.24 10.01
C GLN A 49 12.82 -18.58 9.82
N SER A 50 12.88 -17.40 9.19
CA SER A 50 14.12 -16.69 8.95
C SER A 50 14.64 -15.95 10.19
N GLY A 51 13.84 -15.83 11.26
CA GLY A 51 14.19 -15.07 12.47
C GLY A 51 14.42 -13.56 12.23
N GLY A 52 14.07 -13.06 11.05
CA GLY A 52 14.19 -11.66 10.64
C GLY A 52 12.88 -10.89 10.81
N GLN A 53 12.81 -9.68 10.24
CA GLN A 53 11.61 -8.85 10.24
C GLN A 53 10.47 -9.53 9.46
N THR A 54 9.43 -9.98 10.16
CA THR A 54 8.28 -10.70 9.58
C THR A 54 7.17 -9.77 9.13
N ASP A 55 7.04 -8.59 9.72
CA ASP A 55 6.06 -7.61 9.23
C ASP A 55 6.50 -7.03 7.88
N PRO A 56 5.55 -6.77 6.97
CA PRO A 56 5.84 -6.16 5.68
C PRO A 56 6.57 -4.83 5.78
N VAL A 57 7.61 -4.67 4.97
CA VAL A 57 8.28 -3.38 4.74
C VAL A 57 7.93 -2.89 3.34
N LEU A 58 7.10 -1.86 3.27
CA LEU A 58 6.73 -1.17 2.05
C LEU A 58 7.79 -0.15 1.67
N SER A 59 8.20 -0.14 0.40
CA SER A 59 9.08 0.85 -0.20
C SER A 59 8.37 1.55 -1.34
N ILE A 60 8.35 2.89 -1.31
CA ILE A 60 7.73 3.75 -2.32
C ILE A 60 8.79 4.73 -2.84
N LYS A 61 8.77 4.96 -4.15
CA LYS A 61 9.47 6.05 -4.81
C LYS A 61 8.48 6.86 -5.64
N THR A 62 8.50 8.17 -5.46
CA THR A 62 7.66 9.11 -6.21
C THR A 62 8.48 9.86 -7.26
N GLU A 63 7.78 10.61 -8.11
CA GLU A 63 8.38 11.65 -8.93
C GLU A 63 8.89 12.83 -8.08
N SER A 64 9.79 13.62 -8.64
CA SER A 64 10.35 14.78 -7.94
C SER A 64 9.29 15.80 -7.53
N GLY A 65 9.34 16.22 -6.27
CA GLY A 65 8.40 17.18 -5.69
C GLY A 65 7.09 16.59 -5.18
N VAL A 66 6.94 15.26 -5.18
CA VAL A 66 5.76 14.57 -4.64
C VAL A 66 6.15 13.85 -3.35
N ASP A 67 5.50 14.16 -2.23
CA ASP A 67 5.75 13.48 -0.97
C ASP A 67 5.24 12.02 -1.05
N PRO A 68 6.08 11.01 -0.80
CA PRO A 68 5.66 9.61 -0.80
C PRO A 68 4.60 9.26 0.26
N LEU A 69 4.44 10.04 1.34
CA LEU A 69 3.33 9.88 2.28
C LEU A 69 1.99 10.31 1.68
N ASP A 70 1.97 11.34 0.85
CA ASP A 70 0.76 11.78 0.17
C ASP A 70 0.33 10.73 -0.87
N ALA A 71 1.30 10.19 -1.61
CA ALA A 71 1.06 9.08 -2.55
C ALA A 71 0.52 7.82 -1.83
N LEU A 72 1.08 7.47 -0.66
CA LEU A 72 0.58 6.39 0.18
C LEU A 72 -0.86 6.63 0.65
N ALA A 73 -1.17 7.85 1.09
CA ALA A 73 -2.52 8.21 1.52
C ALA A 73 -3.52 8.18 0.36
N GLU A 74 -3.12 8.58 -0.84
CA GLU A 74 -3.93 8.50 -2.05
C GLU A 74 -4.23 7.05 -2.44
N ALA A 75 -3.21 6.19 -2.47
CA ALA A 75 -3.37 4.78 -2.76
C ALA A 75 -4.29 4.08 -1.74
N ALA A 76 -4.16 4.40 -0.45
CA ALA A 76 -5.06 3.88 0.58
C ALA A 76 -6.53 4.30 0.36
N ARG A 77 -6.76 5.55 -0.09
CA ARG A 77 -8.10 5.99 -0.52
C ARG A 77 -8.56 5.27 -1.79
N GLY A 78 -7.64 4.91 -2.68
CA GLY A 78 -7.89 4.06 -3.84
C GLY A 78 -8.45 2.70 -3.44
N VAL A 79 -7.79 2.02 -2.49
CA VAL A 79 -8.25 0.73 -1.94
C VAL A 79 -9.69 0.84 -1.42
N GLN A 80 -10.00 1.90 -0.68
CA GLN A 80 -11.34 2.15 -0.15
C GLN A 80 -12.37 2.31 -1.27
N ARG A 81 -12.09 3.15 -2.28
CA ARG A 81 -12.98 3.33 -3.43
C ARG A 81 -13.21 2.04 -4.19
N THR A 82 -12.16 1.27 -4.47
CA THR A 82 -12.26 -0.02 -5.16
C THR A 82 -13.16 -1.00 -4.40
N ALA A 83 -13.07 -1.03 -3.06
CA ALA A 83 -13.92 -1.88 -2.23
C ALA A 83 -15.39 -1.41 -2.21
N ASP A 84 -15.62 -0.10 -2.13
CA ASP A 84 -16.95 0.49 -2.15
C ASP A 84 -17.63 0.26 -3.51
N ASP A 85 -16.94 0.58 -4.61
CA ASP A 85 -17.43 0.39 -5.98
C ASP A 85 -17.79 -1.08 -6.25
N PHE A 86 -16.95 -2.02 -5.80
CA PHE A 86 -17.23 -3.44 -5.91
C PHE A 86 -18.48 -3.84 -5.12
N THR A 87 -18.61 -3.36 -3.89
CA THR A 87 -19.75 -3.68 -3.02
C THR A 87 -21.05 -3.15 -3.59
N ASP A 88 -21.05 -1.94 -4.12
CA ASP A 88 -22.22 -1.32 -4.74
C ASP A 88 -22.62 -2.03 -6.03
N ALA A 89 -21.66 -2.38 -6.90
CA ALA A 89 -21.91 -3.16 -8.11
C ALA A 89 -22.46 -4.55 -7.78
N TYR A 90 -21.94 -5.20 -6.74
CA TYR A 90 -22.44 -6.50 -6.29
C TYR A 90 -23.90 -6.42 -5.79
N ARG A 91 -24.22 -5.43 -4.94
CA ARG A 91 -25.59 -5.21 -4.44
C ARG A 91 -26.58 -4.93 -5.56
N ALA A 92 -26.22 -4.03 -6.48
CA ALA A 92 -27.05 -3.72 -7.64
C ALA A 92 -27.33 -4.97 -8.50
N GLY A 93 -26.38 -5.90 -8.59
CA GLY A 93 -26.53 -7.14 -9.35
C GLY A 93 -27.40 -8.21 -8.69
N ILE A 94 -27.51 -8.23 -7.35
CA ILE A 94 -28.35 -9.21 -6.62
C ILE A 94 -29.78 -8.70 -6.36
N ASP A 95 -29.98 -7.38 -6.37
CA ASP A 95 -31.28 -6.73 -6.18
C ASP A 95 -32.04 -6.50 -7.52
N ALA A 96 -31.43 -6.82 -8.66
CA ALA A 96 -32.00 -6.69 -10.01
C ALA A 96 -32.79 -7.92 -10.46
#